data_AF-A0A1V5YBZ3-F1
#
_entry.id   AF-A0A1V5YBZ3-F1
#
_cell.length_a   1.000
_cell.length_b   1.000
_cell.length_c   1.000
_cell.angle_alpha   90.00
_cell.angle_beta   90.00
_cell.angle_gamma   90.00
#
_symmetry.space_group_name_H-M   'P 1'
#
loop_
_entity.id
_entity.type
_entity.pdbx_description
1 polymer ?
#
loop_
_entity_poly.entity_id
_entity_poly.type
_entity_poly.pdbx_seq_one_letter_code
_entity_poly.pdbx_strand_id
1 'polypeptide(L)'
;MKETDLYKPVKELLTELGYDVKAEVAHVDVVAVKEREWVAVELKTSFNIKLLLQATERQKLAEKVYVAIPAPAGRQRFSKRFKQYEHILKRLELGLILVRFTEPPRAEIVFEPKEYSRRPVLSRNRKKSAAVLCEAQSRRSDINVGGTNGKLMTVYREQALLAACFLSEKGELSVKELRELTGSEKMQSILDRNHYGWFERTRRGFYKLSPAGGQALGEYGDSLKAMLLK
;
A
#
# COMPACT_ATOMS: atom_id res chain seq x y z
N MET A 1 -0.03 8.57 30.74
CA MET A 1 0.50 7.19 30.64
C MET A 1 1.98 7.28 30.33
N LYS A 2 2.80 6.63 31.15
CA LYS A 2 4.25 6.51 31.03
C LYS A 2 4.61 5.11 30.55
N GLU A 3 5.83 4.92 30.06
CA GLU A 3 6.32 3.59 29.64
C GLU A 3 6.38 2.62 30.83
N THR A 4 6.69 3.13 32.03
CA THR A 4 6.64 2.39 33.29
C THR A 4 5.27 1.78 33.59
N ASP A 5 4.19 2.36 33.08
CA ASP A 5 2.83 1.83 33.28
C ASP A 5 2.62 0.52 32.49
N LEU A 6 3.42 0.27 31.44
CA LEU A 6 3.38 -0.96 30.64
C LEU A 6 4.14 -2.11 31.30
N TYR A 7 5.12 -1.81 32.15
CA TYR A 7 6.03 -2.80 32.70
C TYR A 7 5.30 -3.85 33.54
N LYS A 8 4.48 -3.43 34.50
CA LYS A 8 3.81 -4.34 35.44
C LYS A 8 2.93 -5.38 34.70
N PRO A 9 2.03 -5.00 33.77
CA PRO A 9 1.22 -5.97 33.04
C PRO A 9 2.05 -6.92 32.16
N VAL A 10 3.12 -6.44 31.54
CA VAL A 10 4.02 -7.27 30.72
C VAL A 10 4.78 -8.26 31.59
N LYS A 11 5.26 -7.82 32.76
CA LYS A 11 5.91 -8.68 33.74
C LYS A 11 4.98 -9.80 34.22
N GLU A 12 3.76 -9.44 34.61
CA GLU A 12 2.73 -10.41 35.05
C GLU A 12 2.48 -11.47 33.98
N LEU A 13 2.22 -11.04 32.74
CA LEU A 13 2.02 -11.95 31.59
C LEU A 13 3.21 -12.92 31.39
N LEU A 14 4.45 -12.42 31.40
CA LEU A 14 5.63 -13.27 31.18
C LEU A 14 5.88 -14.19 32.38
N THR A 15 5.58 -13.74 33.60
CA THR A 15 5.70 -14.56 34.81
C THR A 15 4.69 -15.70 34.80
N GLU A 16 3.45 -15.45 34.37
CA GLU A 16 2.40 -16.46 34.17
C GLU A 16 2.80 -17.52 33.13
N LEU A 17 3.59 -17.12 32.12
CA LEU A 17 4.18 -18.04 31.12
C LEU A 17 5.41 -18.82 31.65
N GLY A 18 5.80 -18.59 32.90
CA GLY A 18 6.89 -19.27 33.59
C GLY A 18 8.28 -18.67 33.35
N TYR A 19 8.37 -17.40 32.96
CA TYR A 19 9.65 -16.70 32.85
C TYR A 19 10.05 -16.02 34.16
N ASP A 20 11.33 -15.99 34.48
CA ASP A 20 11.92 -15.06 35.44
C ASP A 20 12.17 -13.70 34.74
N VAL A 21 11.55 -12.63 35.26
CA VAL A 21 11.48 -11.33 34.58
C VAL A 21 12.28 -10.26 35.32
N LYS A 22 13.19 -9.61 34.61
CA LYS A 22 14.04 -8.50 35.07
C LYS A 22 13.82 -7.25 34.21
N ALA A 23 13.87 -6.08 34.85
CA ALA A 23 13.78 -4.78 34.17
C ALA A 23 15.16 -4.18 33.90
N GLU A 24 15.26 -3.37 32.85
CA GLU A 24 16.41 -2.49 32.55
C GLU A 24 17.77 -3.21 32.50
N VAL A 25 17.80 -4.45 32.00
CA VAL A 25 19.04 -5.21 31.85
C VAL A 25 19.68 -4.86 30.52
N ALA A 26 20.93 -4.39 30.53
CA ALA A 26 21.71 -4.09 29.31
C ALA A 26 20.97 -3.18 28.30
N HIS A 27 20.25 -2.18 28.80
CA HIS A 27 19.41 -1.25 28.01
C HIS A 27 18.24 -1.91 27.26
N VAL A 28 17.76 -3.05 27.77
CA VAL A 28 16.50 -3.69 27.38
C VAL A 28 15.47 -3.42 28.47
N ASP A 29 14.29 -2.92 28.10
CA ASP A 29 13.27 -2.55 29.08
C ASP A 29 12.81 -3.76 29.92
N VAL A 30 12.59 -4.90 29.27
CA VAL A 30 12.24 -6.17 29.94
C VAL A 30 13.04 -7.33 29.35
N VAL A 31 13.69 -8.08 30.23
CA VAL A 31 14.31 -9.37 29.91
C VAL A 31 13.60 -10.45 30.69
N ALA A 32 13.15 -11.49 29.99
CA ALA A 32 12.47 -12.63 30.57
C ALA A 32 13.20 -13.92 30.20
N VAL A 33 13.60 -14.71 31.20
CA VAL A 33 14.44 -15.91 31.04
C VAL A 33 13.67 -17.14 31.48
N LYS A 34 13.72 -18.20 30.67
CA LYS A 34 13.13 -19.52 30.99
C LYS A 34 14.06 -20.61 30.48
N GLU A 35 14.60 -21.40 31.40
CA GLU A 35 15.60 -22.43 31.11
C GLU A 35 16.81 -21.89 30.35
N ARG A 36 16.96 -22.23 29.06
CA ARG A 36 18.02 -21.76 28.17
C ARG A 36 17.55 -20.70 27.16
N GLU A 37 16.26 -20.38 27.18
CA GLU A 37 15.68 -19.35 26.31
C GLU A 37 15.55 -18.04 27.08
N TRP A 38 15.71 -16.93 26.37
CA TRP A 38 15.35 -15.62 26.89
C TRP A 38 14.71 -14.77 25.82
N VAL A 39 13.85 -13.84 26.26
CA VAL A 39 13.13 -12.93 25.39
C VAL A 39 13.38 -11.49 25.82
N ALA A 40 13.49 -10.61 24.83
CA ALA A 40 13.60 -9.17 25.03
C ALA A 40 12.25 -8.50 24.72
N VAL A 41 11.82 -7.55 25.54
CA VAL A 41 10.66 -6.71 25.25
C VAL A 41 11.02 -5.24 25.35
N GLU A 42 10.71 -4.49 24.29
CA GLU A 42 10.83 -3.02 24.23
C GLU A 42 9.45 -2.39 24.48
N LEU A 43 9.37 -1.47 25.45
CA LEU A 43 8.14 -0.82 25.87
C LEU A 43 8.01 0.56 25.23
N LYS A 44 6.84 0.88 24.67
CA LYS A 44 6.55 2.23 24.17
C LYS A 44 5.10 2.61 24.34
N THR A 45 4.82 3.87 24.67
CA THR A 45 3.44 4.37 24.73
C THR A 45 2.76 4.47 23.36
N SER A 46 3.51 4.35 22.27
CA SER A 46 2.99 4.38 20.89
C SER A 46 3.92 3.66 19.93
N PHE A 47 3.37 3.19 18.81
CA PHE A 47 4.18 2.67 17.71
C PHE A 47 4.90 3.80 16.97
N ASN A 48 6.23 3.81 17.00
CA ASN A 48 7.09 4.79 16.33
C ASN A 48 8.41 4.17 15.84
N ILE A 49 9.19 4.92 15.07
CA ILE A 49 10.46 4.43 14.50
C ILE A 49 11.48 4.10 15.59
N LYS A 50 11.53 4.86 16.69
CA LYS A 50 12.46 4.60 17.78
C LYS A 50 12.24 3.21 18.39
N LEU A 51 10.98 2.83 18.61
CA LEU A 51 10.61 1.48 19.07
C LEU A 51 11.13 0.39 18.11
N LEU A 52 10.96 0.60 16.79
CA LEU A 52 11.44 -0.36 15.80
C LEU A 52 12.96 -0.48 15.82
N LEU A 53 13.67 0.64 15.86
CA LEU A 53 15.14 0.65 15.92
C LEU A 53 15.65 -0.09 17.15
N GLN A 54 15.11 0.22 18.33
CA GLN A 54 15.48 -0.47 19.57
C GLN A 54 15.20 -1.98 19.48
N ALA A 55 14.00 -2.37 19.03
CA ALA A 55 13.64 -3.78 18.91
C ALA A 55 14.56 -4.54 17.94
N THR A 56 14.91 -3.95 16.79
CA THR A 56 15.84 -4.57 15.84
C THR A 56 17.27 -4.67 16.39
N GLU A 57 17.70 -3.73 17.24
CA GLU A 57 18.99 -3.86 17.94
C GLU A 57 18.97 -5.04 18.92
N ARG A 58 17.85 -5.32 19.58
CA ARG A 58 17.71 -6.49 20.46
C ARG A 58 17.77 -7.82 19.74
N GLN A 59 17.35 -7.88 18.47
CA GLN A 59 17.42 -9.10 17.67
C GLN A 59 18.87 -9.56 17.42
N LYS A 60 19.87 -8.70 17.63
CA LYS A 60 21.29 -9.08 17.58
C LYS A 60 21.71 -9.95 18.79
N LEU A 61 20.90 -9.97 19.85
CA LEU A 61 21.22 -10.61 21.12
C LEU A 61 20.20 -11.71 21.47
N ALA A 62 18.91 -11.46 21.20
CA ALA A 62 17.80 -12.35 21.53
C ALA A 62 17.16 -12.97 20.29
N GLU A 63 16.84 -14.25 20.36
CA GLU A 63 16.10 -14.96 19.31
C GLU A 63 14.64 -14.50 19.24
N LYS A 64 14.03 -14.20 20.39
CA LYS A 64 12.64 -13.74 20.49
C LYS A 64 12.60 -12.32 21.02
N VAL A 65 12.15 -11.39 20.18
CA VAL A 65 11.98 -9.98 20.54
C VAL A 65 10.54 -9.56 20.37
N TYR A 66 9.98 -8.93 21.39
CA TYR A 66 8.64 -8.36 21.37
C TYR A 66 8.72 -6.84 21.48
N VAL A 67 7.71 -6.18 20.93
CA VAL A 67 7.38 -4.81 21.30
C VAL A 67 6.09 -4.81 22.09
N ALA A 68 6.01 -4.02 23.16
CA ALA A 68 4.79 -3.83 23.92
C ALA A 68 4.30 -2.39 23.86
N ILE A 69 3.04 -2.22 23.46
CA ILE A 69 2.39 -0.91 23.36
C ILE A 69 0.98 -0.94 23.96
N PRO A 70 0.40 0.22 24.33
CA PRO A 70 -1.01 0.29 24.70
C PRO A 70 -1.92 -0.25 23.60
N ALA A 71 -2.93 -1.03 23.99
CA ALA A 71 -3.95 -1.50 23.08
C ALA A 71 -4.74 -0.31 22.50
N PRO A 72 -4.92 -0.20 21.17
CA PRO A 72 -5.75 0.85 20.59
C PRO A 72 -7.20 0.73 21.06
N ALA A 73 -7.84 1.86 21.33
CA ALA A 73 -9.24 1.90 21.78
C ALA A 73 -10.22 1.61 20.63
N GLY A 74 -11.26 0.83 20.91
CA GLY A 74 -12.40 0.60 20.03
C GLY A 74 -12.02 0.18 18.60
N ARG A 75 -12.57 0.88 17.60
CA ARG A 75 -12.35 0.57 16.17
C ARG A 75 -10.92 0.79 15.69
N GLN A 76 -10.07 1.53 16.44
CA GLN A 76 -8.69 1.80 16.02
C GLN A 76 -7.85 0.53 15.90
N ARG A 77 -8.15 -0.50 16.70
CA ARG A 77 -7.53 -1.83 16.63
C ARG A 77 -7.69 -2.48 15.25
N PHE A 78 -8.80 -2.21 14.57
CA PHE A 78 -9.11 -2.79 13.25
C PHE A 78 -8.83 -1.84 12.08
N SER A 79 -8.25 -0.66 12.37
CA SER A 79 -7.93 0.35 11.37
C SER A 79 -6.90 -0.16 10.35
N LYS A 80 -6.92 0.41 9.14
CA LYS A 80 -5.90 0.13 8.12
C LYS A 80 -4.50 0.44 8.64
N ARG A 81 -4.34 1.52 9.41
CA ARG A 81 -3.07 1.94 9.99
C ARG A 81 -2.52 0.90 10.97
N PHE A 82 -3.36 0.38 11.86
CA PHE A 82 -2.91 -0.63 12.81
C PHE A 82 -2.52 -1.95 12.11
N LYS A 83 -3.25 -2.36 11.08
CA LYS A 83 -2.87 -3.50 10.23
C LYS A 83 -1.51 -3.29 9.52
N GLN A 84 -1.16 -2.05 9.16
CA GLN A 84 0.16 -1.73 8.62
C GLN A 84 1.26 -1.86 9.67
N TYR A 85 1.00 -1.47 10.92
CA TYR A 85 1.95 -1.68 12.03
C TYR A 85 2.21 -3.16 12.27
N GLU A 86 1.16 -3.98 12.37
CA GLU A 86 1.31 -5.44 12.49
C GLU A 86 2.07 -6.03 11.30
N HIS A 87 1.84 -5.52 10.08
CA HIS A 87 2.54 -5.98 8.89
C HIS A 87 4.04 -5.70 8.98
N ILE A 88 4.45 -4.52 9.45
CA ILE A 88 5.86 -4.15 9.63
C ILE A 88 6.51 -5.03 10.71
N LEU A 89 5.86 -5.22 11.86
CA LEU A 89 6.39 -6.07 12.93
C LEU A 89 6.58 -7.51 12.47
N LYS A 90 5.59 -8.08 11.78
CA LYS A 90 5.71 -9.42 11.17
C LYS A 90 6.84 -9.48 10.15
N ARG A 91 7.04 -8.42 9.35
CA ARG A 91 8.13 -8.32 8.36
C ARG A 91 9.51 -8.23 8.98
N LEU A 92 9.60 -7.68 10.18
CA LEU A 92 10.82 -7.60 10.99
C LEU A 92 10.95 -8.81 11.92
N GLU A 93 10.03 -9.77 11.86
CA GLU A 93 10.03 -10.98 12.70
C GLU A 93 9.96 -10.66 14.21
N LEU A 94 9.33 -9.54 14.55
CA LEU A 94 9.06 -9.11 15.92
C LEU A 94 7.70 -9.64 16.40
N GLY A 95 7.60 -9.93 17.70
CA GLY A 95 6.34 -10.18 18.39
C GLY A 95 5.65 -8.89 18.81
N LEU A 96 4.34 -8.95 19.04
CA LEU A 96 3.55 -7.83 19.53
C LEU A 96 2.81 -8.21 20.81
N ILE A 97 3.05 -7.44 21.87
CA ILE A 97 2.28 -7.46 23.10
C ILE A 97 1.42 -6.19 23.14
N LEU A 98 0.14 -6.35 23.47
CA LEU A 98 -0.74 -5.21 23.74
C LEU A 98 -1.12 -5.15 25.20
N VAL A 99 -1.02 -3.95 25.77
CA VAL A 99 -1.43 -3.67 27.15
C VAL A 99 -2.75 -2.92 27.17
N ARG A 100 -3.79 -3.53 27.71
CA ARG A 100 -5.09 -2.91 27.98
C ARG A 100 -5.10 -2.39 29.41
N PHE A 101 -5.35 -1.09 29.56
CA PHE A 101 -5.49 -0.45 30.87
C PHE A 101 -6.95 -0.55 31.37
N THR A 102 -7.37 -1.79 31.63
CA THR A 102 -8.60 -2.11 32.39
C THR A 102 -8.33 -2.05 33.90
N GLU A 103 -9.33 -2.35 34.72
CA GLU A 103 -9.14 -2.55 36.16
C GLU A 103 -9.34 -4.04 36.51
N PRO A 104 -8.26 -4.81 36.72
CA PRO A 104 -6.83 -4.45 36.63
C PRO A 104 -6.31 -4.40 35.18
N PRO A 105 -5.15 -3.76 34.91
CA PRO A 105 -4.52 -3.77 33.58
C PRO A 105 -4.11 -5.18 33.16
N ARG A 106 -4.15 -5.46 31.85
CA ARG A 106 -3.86 -6.78 31.27
C ARG A 106 -3.00 -6.66 30.02
N ALA A 107 -1.99 -7.51 29.90
CA ALA A 107 -1.19 -7.65 28.68
C ALA A 107 -1.57 -8.93 27.92
N GLU A 108 -1.46 -8.89 26.60
CA GLU A 108 -1.82 -10.01 25.71
C GLU A 108 -0.79 -10.10 24.57
N ILE A 109 -0.23 -11.29 24.31
CA ILE A 109 0.56 -11.55 23.10
C ILE A 109 -0.41 -11.65 21.91
N VAL A 110 -0.31 -10.70 20.97
CA VAL A 110 -1.13 -10.70 19.75
C VAL A 110 -0.56 -11.65 18.70
N PHE A 111 0.76 -11.68 18.58
CA PHE A 111 1.48 -12.66 17.77
C PHE A 111 2.92 -12.78 18.24
N GLU A 112 3.44 -14.00 18.10
CA GLU A 112 4.83 -14.36 18.36
C GLU A 112 5.77 -13.85 17.26
N PRO A 113 7.05 -13.54 17.59
CA PRO A 113 8.10 -13.38 16.58
C PRO A 113 8.25 -14.70 15.81
N LYS A 114 8.30 -14.62 14.48
CA LYS A 114 8.44 -15.79 13.61
C LYS A 114 9.00 -15.39 12.25
N GLU A 115 9.67 -16.34 11.61
CA GLU A 115 10.22 -16.17 10.26
C GLU A 115 9.15 -15.69 9.28
N TYR A 116 9.48 -14.66 8.48
CA TYR A 116 8.57 -14.06 7.53
C TYR A 116 8.85 -14.43 6.08
N SER A 117 8.03 -15.30 5.51
CA SER A 117 8.06 -15.59 4.08
C SER A 117 7.22 -14.60 3.26
N ARG A 118 7.86 -13.92 2.30
CA ARG A 118 7.18 -13.05 1.31
C ARG A 118 6.43 -13.83 0.22
N ARG A 119 6.76 -15.11 0.00
CA ARG A 119 6.27 -15.91 -1.13
C ARG A 119 4.73 -16.00 -1.19
N PRO A 120 4.00 -16.28 -0.09
CA PRO A 120 2.55 -16.36 -0.13
C PRO A 120 1.89 -15.02 -0.50
N VAL A 121 2.43 -13.90 0.01
CA VAL A 121 1.91 -12.56 -0.27
C VAL A 121 2.11 -12.18 -1.73
N LEU A 122 3.28 -12.47 -2.30
CA LEU A 122 3.56 -12.24 -3.72
C LEU A 122 2.65 -13.10 -4.61
N SER A 123 2.49 -14.38 -4.28
CA SER A 123 1.61 -15.30 -5.00
C SER A 123 0.15 -14.79 -5.03
N ARG A 124 -0.38 -14.41 -3.86
CA ARG A 124 -1.74 -13.84 -3.76
C ARG A 124 -1.93 -12.56 -4.57
N ASN A 125 -0.87 -11.77 -4.76
CA ASN A 125 -0.90 -10.52 -5.51
C ASN A 125 -0.40 -10.65 -6.96
N ARG A 126 -0.18 -11.85 -7.47
CA ARG A 126 0.36 -12.08 -8.83
C ARG A 126 -0.47 -11.40 -9.92
N LYS A 127 -1.81 -11.43 -9.81
CA LYS A 127 -2.71 -10.74 -10.76
C LYS A 127 -2.51 -9.22 -10.75
N LYS A 128 -2.37 -8.61 -9.56
CA LYS A 128 -2.12 -7.17 -9.43
C LYS A 128 -0.74 -6.81 -9.98
N SER A 129 0.28 -7.62 -9.67
CA SER A 129 1.63 -7.44 -10.20
C SER A 129 1.65 -7.52 -11.73
N ALA A 130 0.93 -8.49 -12.31
CA ALA A 130 0.82 -8.63 -13.77
C ALA A 130 0.08 -7.46 -14.40
N ALA A 131 -0.96 -6.93 -13.75
CA ALA A 131 -1.67 -5.75 -14.22
C ALA A 131 -0.76 -4.51 -14.26
N VAL A 132 0.05 -4.29 -13.21
CA VAL A 132 1.04 -3.20 -13.18
C VAL A 132 2.07 -3.36 -14.30
N LEU A 133 2.56 -4.58 -14.53
CA LEU A 133 3.52 -4.85 -15.61
C LEU A 133 2.91 -4.59 -17.00
N CYS A 134 1.67 -5.07 -17.21
CA CYS A 134 0.92 -4.85 -18.44
C CYS A 134 0.70 -3.35 -18.70
N GLU A 135 0.34 -2.60 -17.65
CA GLU A 135 0.20 -1.14 -17.74
C GLU A 135 1.53 -0.48 -18.13
N ALA A 136 2.63 -0.84 -17.46
CA ALA A 136 3.95 -0.28 -17.75
C ALA A 136 4.40 -0.55 -19.20
N GLN A 137 4.19 -1.77 -19.70
CA GLN A 137 4.54 -2.15 -21.07
C GLN A 137 3.64 -1.53 -22.15
N SER A 138 2.39 -1.21 -21.80
CA SER A 138 1.42 -0.65 -22.75
C SER A 138 1.52 0.87 -22.89
N ARG A 139 2.32 1.55 -22.06
CA ARG A 139 2.53 3.00 -22.16
C ARG A 139 3.40 3.31 -23.37
N ARG A 140 2.90 4.17 -24.25
CA ARG A 140 3.64 4.60 -25.46
C ARG A 140 4.63 5.72 -25.16
N SER A 141 4.34 6.51 -24.12
CA SER A 141 5.08 7.72 -23.80
C SER A 141 5.57 7.74 -22.35
N ASP A 142 6.75 8.32 -22.12
CA ASP A 142 7.31 8.58 -20.78
C ASP A 142 7.11 10.05 -20.38
N ILE A 143 5.89 10.56 -20.59
CA ILE A 143 5.57 11.98 -20.38
C ILE A 143 5.29 12.26 -18.89
N ASN A 144 5.03 11.22 -18.10
CA ASN A 144 4.75 11.38 -16.68
C ASN A 144 6.03 11.65 -15.89
N VAL A 145 6.13 12.83 -15.30
CA VAL A 145 7.14 13.10 -14.27
C VAL A 145 6.68 12.48 -12.95
N GLY A 146 7.46 11.53 -12.43
CA GLY A 146 7.19 10.86 -11.16
C GLY A 146 7.15 11.84 -9.97
N GLY A 147 6.29 11.57 -8.99
CA GLY A 147 6.17 12.39 -7.77
C GLY A 147 5.34 13.68 -7.92
N THR A 148 4.69 13.91 -9.07
CA THR A 148 3.82 15.07 -9.27
C THR A 148 2.36 14.76 -8.94
N ASN A 149 1.60 15.75 -8.44
CA ASN A 149 0.15 15.67 -8.25
C ASN A 149 -0.64 15.99 -9.53
N GLY A 150 0.01 15.95 -10.69
CA GLY A 150 -0.56 16.32 -11.99
C GLY A 150 -1.52 15.27 -12.56
N LYS A 151 -2.17 15.61 -13.68
CA LYS A 151 -3.08 14.71 -14.41
C LYS A 151 -2.28 13.55 -15.03
N LEU A 152 -2.16 12.42 -14.31
CA LEU A 152 -1.45 11.19 -14.74
C LEU A 152 -1.84 10.71 -16.14
N MET A 153 -0.91 10.65 -17.08
CA MET A 153 -1.11 10.05 -18.40
C MET A 153 -1.16 8.53 -18.29
N THR A 154 -2.36 7.95 -18.33
CA THR A 154 -2.55 6.49 -18.34
C THR A 154 -2.75 5.99 -19.75
N VAL A 155 -2.56 4.69 -20.00
CA VAL A 155 -2.83 4.06 -21.31
C VAL A 155 -4.27 4.35 -21.79
N TYR A 156 -5.24 4.37 -20.87
CA TYR A 156 -6.62 4.76 -21.20
C TYR A 156 -6.68 6.20 -21.74
N ARG A 157 -5.98 7.13 -21.09
CA ARG A 157 -5.96 8.53 -21.52
C ARG A 157 -5.20 8.73 -22.82
N GLU A 158 -4.06 8.07 -23.01
CA GLU A 158 -3.33 8.09 -24.29
C GLU A 158 -4.24 7.64 -25.44
N GLN A 159 -4.93 6.51 -25.26
CA GLN A 159 -5.83 5.95 -26.28
C GLN A 159 -7.08 6.82 -26.52
N ALA A 160 -7.63 7.43 -25.47
CA ALA A 160 -8.72 8.39 -25.61
C ALA A 160 -8.26 9.67 -26.33
N LEU A 161 -7.05 10.17 -26.07
CA LEU A 161 -6.49 11.33 -26.75
C LEU A 161 -6.22 11.04 -28.24
N LEU A 162 -5.67 9.87 -28.58
CA LEU A 162 -5.48 9.44 -29.97
C LEU A 162 -6.82 9.36 -30.72
N ALA A 163 -7.84 8.75 -30.11
CA ALA A 163 -9.18 8.71 -30.70
C ALA A 163 -9.76 10.12 -30.89
N ALA A 164 -9.59 11.01 -29.90
CA ALA A 164 -10.02 12.39 -29.99
C ALA A 164 -9.32 13.14 -31.15
N CYS A 165 -8.02 12.91 -31.35
CA CYS A 165 -7.25 13.49 -32.44
C CYS A 165 -7.82 13.08 -33.81
N PHE A 166 -8.00 11.78 -34.05
CA PHE A 166 -8.57 11.29 -35.31
C PHE A 166 -10.00 11.75 -35.57
N LEU A 167 -10.83 11.85 -34.53
CA LEU A 167 -12.18 12.41 -34.63
C LEU A 167 -12.17 13.92 -34.91
N SER A 168 -11.19 14.66 -34.39
CA SER A 168 -11.03 16.08 -34.70
C SER A 168 -10.64 16.30 -36.17
N GLU A 169 -9.79 15.43 -36.72
CA GLU A 169 -9.29 15.54 -38.10
C GLU A 169 -10.29 15.03 -39.14
N LYS A 170 -10.92 13.89 -38.89
CA LYS A 170 -11.75 13.17 -39.87
C LYS A 170 -13.25 13.32 -39.60
N GLY A 171 -13.66 13.92 -38.48
CA GLY A 171 -15.06 14.12 -38.11
C GLY A 171 -15.70 12.88 -37.46
N GLU A 172 -16.84 12.44 -37.99
CA GLU A 172 -17.53 11.25 -37.49
C GLU A 172 -16.84 9.97 -37.98
N LEU A 173 -16.42 9.11 -37.05
CA LEU A 173 -15.81 7.82 -37.35
C LEU A 173 -16.54 6.68 -36.66
N SER A 174 -16.50 5.51 -37.28
CA SER A 174 -16.94 4.27 -36.67
C SER A 174 -15.92 3.74 -35.66
N VAL A 175 -16.38 2.92 -34.71
CA VAL A 175 -15.48 2.24 -33.77
C VAL A 175 -14.46 1.35 -34.50
N LYS A 176 -14.84 0.77 -35.65
CA LYS A 176 -13.95 -0.07 -36.45
C LYS A 176 -12.79 0.76 -37.01
N GLU A 177 -13.08 1.90 -37.63
CA GLU A 177 -12.05 2.81 -38.16
C GLU A 177 -11.14 3.32 -37.05
N LEU A 178 -11.70 3.68 -35.89
CA LEU A 178 -10.89 4.13 -34.75
C LEU A 178 -9.97 3.02 -34.20
N ARG A 179 -10.41 1.75 -34.20
CA ARG A 179 -9.54 0.62 -33.84
C ARG A 179 -8.37 0.48 -34.81
N GLU A 180 -8.64 0.58 -36.10
CA GLU A 180 -7.64 0.46 -37.16
C GLU A 180 -6.62 1.61 -37.10
N LEU A 181 -7.08 2.85 -36.88
CA LEU A 181 -6.22 4.04 -36.80
C LEU A 181 -5.37 4.09 -35.52
N THR A 182 -5.92 3.67 -34.38
CA THR A 182 -5.22 3.74 -33.08
C THR A 182 -4.46 2.45 -32.72
N GLY A 183 -4.75 1.34 -33.40
CA GLY A 183 -4.25 0.01 -33.05
C GLY A 183 -4.78 -0.52 -31.72
N SER A 184 -5.85 0.06 -31.18
CA SER A 184 -6.37 -0.29 -29.84
C SER A 184 -7.62 -1.15 -29.92
N GLU A 185 -7.50 -2.43 -29.57
CA GLU A 185 -8.63 -3.36 -29.52
C GLU A 185 -9.73 -2.91 -28.52
N LYS A 186 -9.32 -2.18 -27.48
CA LYS A 186 -10.18 -1.68 -26.40
C LYS A 186 -10.99 -0.42 -26.76
N MET A 187 -10.89 0.08 -28.00
CA MET A 187 -11.49 1.35 -28.40
C MET A 187 -12.99 1.44 -28.12
N GLN A 188 -13.76 0.38 -28.39
CA GLN A 188 -15.19 0.32 -28.05
C GLN A 188 -15.45 0.64 -26.57
N SER A 189 -14.68 0.02 -25.66
CA SER A 189 -14.85 0.26 -24.22
C SER A 189 -14.44 1.66 -23.81
N ILE A 190 -13.49 2.30 -24.50
CA ILE A 190 -13.04 3.67 -24.21
C ILE A 190 -14.14 4.65 -24.60
N LEU A 191 -14.69 4.49 -25.81
CA LEU A 191 -15.77 5.33 -26.34
C LEU A 191 -17.07 5.16 -25.55
N ASP A 192 -17.41 3.94 -25.14
CA ASP A 192 -18.64 3.67 -24.38
C ASP A 192 -18.57 4.16 -22.94
N ARG A 193 -17.44 3.95 -22.24
CA ARG A 193 -17.30 4.43 -20.86
C ARG A 193 -17.15 5.93 -20.79
N ASN A 194 -16.53 6.52 -21.81
CA ASN A 194 -16.37 7.97 -21.99
C ASN A 194 -16.03 8.71 -20.68
N HIS A 195 -15.08 8.19 -19.89
CA HIS A 195 -14.78 8.68 -18.53
C HIS A 195 -14.49 10.20 -18.45
N TYR A 196 -14.12 10.82 -19.56
CA TYR A 196 -13.80 12.25 -19.65
C TYR A 196 -14.85 13.09 -20.40
N GLY A 197 -15.90 12.46 -20.95
CA GLY A 197 -16.92 13.18 -21.71
C GLY A 197 -16.45 13.72 -23.07
N TRP A 198 -15.38 13.18 -23.64
CA TRP A 198 -14.77 13.68 -24.88
C TRP A 198 -15.49 13.24 -26.16
N PHE A 199 -16.34 12.23 -26.07
CA PHE A 199 -16.99 11.63 -27.24
C PHE A 199 -18.51 11.78 -27.19
N GLU A 200 -19.12 11.99 -28.35
CA GLU A 200 -20.57 11.98 -28.55
C GLU A 200 -20.94 10.88 -29.53
N ARG A 201 -21.91 10.03 -29.15
CA ARG A 201 -22.41 8.96 -30.01
C ARG A 201 -23.49 9.53 -30.94
N THR A 202 -23.21 9.57 -32.25
CA THR A 202 -24.13 10.08 -33.28
C THR A 202 -25.17 9.04 -33.66
N ARG A 203 -24.71 7.80 -33.89
CA ARG A 203 -25.54 6.63 -34.22
C ARG A 203 -24.84 5.35 -33.74
N ARG A 204 -25.50 4.21 -33.90
CA ARG A 204 -24.97 2.93 -33.39
C ARG A 204 -23.58 2.64 -33.98
N GLY A 205 -22.56 2.72 -33.13
CA GLY A 205 -21.17 2.40 -33.49
C GLY A 205 -20.40 3.54 -34.15
N PHE A 206 -20.95 4.75 -34.18
CA PHE A 206 -20.29 5.95 -34.69
C PHE A 206 -20.22 7.03 -33.61
N TYR A 207 -19.10 7.74 -33.58
CA TYR A 207 -18.79 8.76 -32.60
C TYR A 207 -18.22 9.98 -33.30
N LYS A 208 -18.45 11.15 -32.71
CA LYS A 208 -17.81 12.41 -33.04
C LYS A 208 -17.17 13.00 -31.78
N LEU A 209 -16.28 13.98 -31.96
CA LEU A 209 -15.69 14.70 -30.85
C LEU A 209 -16.70 15.65 -30.20
N SER A 210 -16.75 15.66 -28.87
CA SER A 210 -17.52 16.65 -28.11
C SER A 210 -16.74 17.96 -27.98
N PRO A 211 -17.40 19.09 -27.62
CA PRO A 211 -16.68 20.34 -27.32
C PRO A 211 -15.63 20.17 -26.21
N ALA A 212 -15.92 19.36 -25.18
CA ALA A 212 -14.98 19.06 -24.11
C ALA A 212 -13.76 18.25 -24.61
N GLY A 213 -13.96 17.35 -25.57
CA GLY A 213 -12.88 16.65 -26.24
C GLY A 213 -11.96 17.59 -27.03
N GLY A 214 -12.54 18.57 -27.73
CA GLY A 214 -11.78 19.60 -28.44
C GLY A 214 -10.89 20.44 -27.52
N GLN A 215 -11.41 20.84 -26.36
CA GLN A 215 -10.63 21.57 -25.34
C GLN A 215 -9.47 20.72 -24.79
N ALA A 216 -9.72 19.43 -24.55
CA ALA A 216 -8.69 18.52 -24.07
C ALA A 216 -7.53 18.34 -25.06
N LEU A 217 -7.79 18.33 -26.37
CA LEU A 217 -6.71 18.28 -27.37
C LEU A 217 -5.77 19.49 -27.27
N GLY A 218 -6.31 20.67 -26.93
CA GLY A 218 -5.51 21.86 -26.64
C GLY A 218 -4.68 21.72 -25.37
N GLU A 219 -5.26 21.21 -24.28
CA GLU A 219 -4.56 20.99 -23.01
C GLU A 219 -3.41 19.98 -23.11
N TYR A 220 -3.53 18.97 -23.98
CA TYR A 220 -2.57 17.86 -24.11
C TYR A 220 -1.77 17.90 -25.43
N GLY A 221 -1.74 19.03 -26.15
CA GLY A 221 -1.15 19.13 -27.48
C GLY A 221 0.32 18.68 -27.56
N ASP A 222 1.14 19.03 -26.56
CA ASP A 222 2.54 18.60 -26.51
C ASP A 222 2.69 17.11 -26.23
N SER A 223 1.77 16.54 -25.43
CA SER A 223 1.76 15.12 -25.13
C SER A 223 1.34 14.28 -26.34
N LEU A 224 0.39 14.78 -27.14
CA LEU A 224 -0.08 14.16 -28.37
C LEU A 224 1.01 14.07 -29.44
N LYS A 225 1.78 15.14 -29.64
CA LYS A 225 2.90 15.15 -30.60
C LYS A 225 3.92 14.06 -30.28
N ALA A 226 4.27 13.90 -29.00
CA ALA A 226 5.19 12.85 -28.56
C ALA A 226 4.64 11.42 -28.76
N MET A 227 3.32 11.23 -28.79
CA MET A 227 2.67 9.93 -29.02
C MET A 227 2.55 9.56 -30.51
N LEU A 228 2.41 10.54 -31.40
CA LEU A 228 2.23 10.34 -32.85
C LEU A 228 3.55 10.12 -33.61
N LEU A 229 4.70 10.43 -33.01
CA LEU A 229 6.04 10.29 -33.61
C LEU A 229 6.64 8.87 -33.48
N LYS A 230 5.88 7.88 -32.98
CA LYS A 230 6.28 6.46 -32.84
C LYS A 230 5.22 5.54 -33.40
#